data_AF-A0A533WJA3-F1
#
_entry.id   AF-A0A533WJA3-F1
#
_cell.length_a   1.000
_cell.length_b   1.000
_cell.length_c   1.000
_cell.angle_alpha   90.00
_cell.angle_beta   90.00
_cell.angle_gamma   90.00
#
_symmetry.space_group_name_H-M   'P 1'
#
loop_
_entity.id
_entity.type
_entity.pdbx_description
1 polymer ?
#
loop_
_entity_poly.entity_id
_entity_poly.type
_entity_poly.pdbx_seq_one_letter_code
_entity_poly.pdbx_strand_id
1 'polypeptide(L)'
;MAESIIAGATLEKSQDSVKSGQPLTLSLSFKVDGAIREMFSQKNWERAYNKHDNGFRVTTEIDLKSGRKTIMPIKFVRKAALFWTRNPKIHYRIWVS
;
A
#
# COMPACT_ATOMS: atom_id res chain seq x y z
N MET A 1 -22.16 0.73 -4.87
CA MET A 1 -20.79 0.19 -4.96
C MET A 1 -20.02 0.76 -3.79
N ALA A 2 -19.25 -0.04 -3.06
CA ALA A 2 -18.41 0.48 -1.98
C ALA A 2 -17.36 1.43 -2.57
N GLU A 3 -17.10 2.56 -1.90
CA GLU A 3 -15.99 3.43 -2.28
C GLU A 3 -14.68 2.88 -1.72
N SER A 4 -13.55 3.23 -2.35
CA SER A 4 -12.23 2.91 -1.80
C SER A 4 -11.72 4.10 -1.01
N ILE A 5 -11.25 3.85 0.21
CA ILE A 5 -10.84 4.91 1.14
C ILE A 5 -9.47 4.63 1.75
N ILE A 6 -8.81 5.69 2.19
CA ILE A 6 -7.69 5.60 3.11
C ILE A 6 -8.25 5.77 4.52
N ALA A 7 -8.04 4.78 5.38
CA ALA A 7 -8.59 4.72 6.74
C ALA A 7 -7.47 4.57 7.78
N GLY A 8 -7.76 5.03 9.00
CA GLY A 8 -6.88 4.84 10.15
C GLY A 8 -5.47 5.40 9.96
N ALA A 9 -5.33 6.56 9.32
CA ALA A 9 -4.04 7.20 9.15
C ALA A 9 -3.53 7.71 10.50
N THR A 10 -2.36 7.23 10.93
CA THR A 10 -1.67 7.67 12.14
C THR A 10 -0.26 8.12 11.80
N LEU A 11 0.18 9.19 12.47
CA LEU A 11 1.53 9.72 12.36
C LEU A 11 2.16 9.74 13.74
N GLU A 12 3.17 8.90 13.92
CA GLU A 12 3.94 8.82 15.15
C GLU A 12 5.29 9.51 14.97
N LYS A 13 5.80 10.07 16.06
CA LYS A 13 7.09 10.75 16.12
C LYS A 13 8.00 10.03 17.10
N SER A 14 9.29 9.94 16.78
CA SER A 14 10.27 9.28 17.66
C SER A 14 10.50 10.01 18.98
N GLN A 15 10.18 11.31 19.05
CA GLN A 15 10.39 12.16 20.22
C GLN A 15 9.49 13.39 20.18
N ASP A 16 9.11 13.90 21.36
CA ASP A 16 8.23 15.08 21.48
C ASP A 16 8.93 16.40 21.19
N SER A 17 10.19 16.52 21.61
CA SER A 17 11.02 17.70 21.43
C SER A 17 12.21 17.37 20.53
N VAL A 18 12.52 18.25 19.58
CA VAL A 18 13.67 18.13 18.69
C VAL A 18 14.70 19.18 19.09
N LYS A 19 15.92 18.74 19.42
CA LYS A 19 17.07 19.65 19.59
C LYS A 19 17.71 19.90 18.23
N SER A 20 18.27 21.09 18.05
CA SER A 20 19.01 21.43 16.82
C SER A 20 20.10 20.39 16.55
N GLY A 21 20.16 19.88 15.32
CA GLY A 21 21.11 18.85 14.90
C GLY A 21 20.71 17.40 15.19
N GLN A 22 19.59 17.14 15.87
CA GLN A 22 19.09 15.78 16.06
C GLN A 22 18.04 15.40 15.00
N PRO A 23 18.10 14.18 14.44
CA PRO A 23 17.10 13.71 13.49
C PRO A 23 15.76 13.44 14.20
N LEU A 24 14.66 13.84 13.56
CA LEU A 24 13.30 13.44 13.95
C LEU A 24 12.82 12.36 12.98
N THR A 25 12.45 11.19 13.49
CA THR A 25 11.83 10.14 12.69
C THR A 25 10.32 10.22 12.81
N LEU A 26 9.64 10.21 11.67
CA LEU A 26 8.18 10.17 11.57
C LEU A 26 7.75 8.84 10.95
N SER A 27 6.80 8.16 11.60
CA SER A 27 6.24 6.89 11.14
C SER A 27 4.78 7.10 10.76
N LEU A 28 4.50 7.05 9.45
CA LEU A 28 3.13 7.12 8.92
C LEU A 28 2.60 5.70 8.71
N SER A 29 1.45 5.39 9.31
CA SER A 29 0.70 4.16 9.07
C SER A 29 -0.69 4.50 8.54
N PHE A 30 -1.20 3.75 7.58
CA PHE A 30 -2.57 3.88 7.09
C PHE A 30 -3.04 2.56 6.48
N LYS A 31 -4.35 2.41 6.32
CA LYS A 31 -4.97 1.29 5.62
C LYS A 31 -5.67 1.80 4.37
N VAL A 32 -5.52 1.08 3.27
CA VAL A 32 -6.43 1.21 2.12
C VAL A 32 -7.56 0.23 2.35
N ASP A 33 -8.81 0.66 2.26
CA ASP A 33 -10.00 -0.15 2.51
C ASP A 33 -11.09 0.06 1.45
N GLY A 34 -12.13 -0.77 1.49
CA GLY A 34 -13.29 -0.69 0.60
C GLY A 34 -13.12 -1.46 -0.71
N ALA A 35 -13.80 -1.00 -1.78
CA ALA A 35 -13.97 -1.78 -3.00
C ALA A 35 -12.67 -2.26 -3.64
N ILE A 36 -11.56 -1.52 -3.51
CA ILE A 36 -10.26 -1.99 -4.01
C ILE A 36 -9.89 -3.35 -3.40
N ARG A 37 -10.09 -3.56 -2.09
CA ARG A 37 -9.85 -4.87 -1.44
C ARG A 37 -10.79 -5.95 -1.95
N GLU A 38 -12.05 -5.61 -2.22
CA GLU A 38 -13.05 -6.56 -2.73
C GLU A 38 -12.73 -7.02 -4.16
N MET A 39 -12.12 -6.14 -4.97
CA MET A 39 -11.63 -6.52 -6.30
C MET A 39 -10.50 -7.53 -6.24
N PHE A 40 -9.79 -7.57 -5.10
CA PHE A 40 -8.71 -8.50 -4.81
C PHE A 40 -9.26 -9.89 -4.37
N SER A 41 -10.06 -10.51 -5.25
CA SER A 41 -10.66 -11.84 -5.06
C SER A 41 -10.01 -12.90 -5.94
N GLN A 42 -10.04 -14.17 -5.51
CA GLN A 42 -9.50 -15.30 -6.27
C GLN A 42 -10.00 -15.33 -7.72
N LYS A 43 -11.33 -15.20 -7.91
CA LYS A 43 -11.97 -15.19 -9.23
C LYS A 43 -11.37 -14.11 -10.14
N ASN A 44 -11.14 -12.91 -9.61
CA ASN A 44 -10.61 -11.79 -10.37
C ASN A 44 -9.13 -11.98 -10.70
N TRP A 45 -8.33 -12.46 -9.76
CA TRP A 45 -6.90 -12.70 -9.98
C TRP A 45 -6.62 -13.85 -10.94
N GLU A 46 -7.39 -14.93 -10.87
CA GLU A 46 -7.29 -16.04 -11.83
C GLU A 46 -7.67 -15.56 -13.24
N ARG A 47 -8.71 -14.73 -13.35
CA ARG A 47 -9.11 -14.13 -14.63
C ARG A 47 -8.03 -13.20 -15.17
N ALA A 48 -7.43 -12.36 -14.33
CA ALA A 48 -6.34 -11.46 -14.70
C ALA A 48 -5.11 -12.27 -15.16
N TYR A 49 -4.75 -13.30 -14.40
CA TYR A 49 -3.63 -14.18 -14.72
C TYR A 49 -3.78 -14.89 -16.07
N ASN A 50 -4.97 -15.45 -16.33
CA ASN A 50 -5.26 -16.11 -17.62
C ASN A 50 -5.25 -15.13 -18.81
N LYS A 51 -5.40 -13.83 -18.55
CA LYS A 51 -5.29 -12.76 -19.55
C LYS A 51 -3.89 -12.15 -19.64
N HIS A 52 -2.91 -12.70 -18.93
CA HIS A 52 -1.56 -12.15 -18.81
C HIS A 52 -1.51 -10.77 -18.13
N ASP A 53 -2.56 -10.37 -17.41
CA ASP A 53 -2.60 -9.18 -16.57
C ASP A 53 -2.11 -9.53 -15.16
N ASN A 54 -0.79 -9.76 -15.06
CA ASN A 54 -0.17 -10.35 -13.88
C ASN A 54 0.46 -9.29 -12.97
N GLY A 55 0.35 -8.02 -13.31
CA GLY A 55 1.04 -6.94 -12.61
C GLY A 55 0.11 -6.17 -11.69
N PHE A 56 0.50 -6.02 -10.43
CA PHE A 56 -0.12 -5.08 -9.52
C PHE A 56 0.86 -3.97 -9.17
N ARG A 57 0.41 -2.72 -9.19
CA ARG A 57 1.23 -1.56 -8.83
C ARG A 57 0.45 -0.63 -7.91
N VAL A 58 1.04 -0.30 -6.77
CA VAL A 58 0.55 0.74 -5.87
C VAL A 58 1.56 1.88 -5.87
N THR A 59 1.08 3.07 -6.22
CA THR A 59 1.84 4.32 -6.07
C THR A 59 1.24 5.07 -4.88
N THR A 60 2.06 5.42 -3.91
CA THR A 60 1.68 6.23 -2.75
C THR A 60 2.46 7.53 -2.80
N GLU A 61 1.77 8.64 -2.73
CA GLU A 61 2.36 9.98 -2.71
C GLU A 61 2.00 10.64 -1.38
N ILE A 62 3.01 11.12 -0.67
CA ILE A 62 2.89 11.70 0.67
C ILE A 62 3.56 13.07 0.66
N ASP A 63 2.79 14.10 0.99
CA ASP A 63 3.32 15.45 1.22
C ASP A 63 3.42 15.72 2.71
N LEU A 64 4.64 15.77 3.24
CA LEU A 64 4.86 16.25 4.60
C LEU A 64 4.82 17.79 4.60
N LYS A 65 3.89 18.38 5.34
CA LYS A 65 3.68 19.83 5.41
C LYS A 65 3.95 20.38 6.80
N SER A 66 4.53 21.58 6.86
CA SER A 66 4.55 22.43 8.06
C SER A 66 3.80 23.72 7.74
N GLY A 67 2.64 23.89 8.38
CA GLY A 67 1.67 24.91 7.99
C GLY A 67 1.27 24.76 6.53
N ARG A 68 1.51 25.80 5.72
CA ARG A 68 1.20 25.80 4.27
C ARG A 68 2.35 25.31 3.40
N LYS A 69 3.54 25.08 3.96
CA LYS A 69 4.75 24.72 3.20
C LYS A 69 4.92 23.21 3.15
N THR A 70 5.04 22.64 1.96
CA THR A 70 5.52 21.26 1.78
C THR A 70 7.00 21.21 2.10
N ILE A 71 7.35 20.45 3.13
CA ILE A 71 8.73 20.21 3.56
C ILE A 71 9.37 19.15 2.66
N MET A 72 8.65 18.05 2.45
CA MET A 72 9.19 16.89 1.75
C MET A 72 8.07 16.14 1.02
N PRO A 73 8.08 16.13 -0.32
CA PRO A 73 7.28 15.20 -1.10
C PRO A 73 7.97 13.83 -1.11
N ILE A 74 7.19 12.77 -0.88
CA ILE A 74 7.68 11.39 -0.86
C ILE A 74 6.82 10.57 -1.79
N LYS A 75 7.46 9.77 -2.65
CA LYS A 75 6.79 8.87 -3.58
C LYS A 75 7.28 7.45 -3.36
N PHE A 76 6.36 6.54 -3.05
CA PHE A 76 6.63 5.12 -2.95
C PHE A 76 5.90 4.37 -4.06
N VAL A 77 6.64 3.52 -4.78
CA VAL A 77 6.06 2.62 -5.79
C VAL A 77 6.32 1.19 -5.34
N ARG A 78 5.24 0.44 -5.10
CA ARG A 78 5.29 -1.00 -4.82
C ARG A 78 4.70 -1.73 -6.01
N LYS A 79 5.40 -2.77 -6.45
CA LYS A 79 4.95 -3.67 -7.52
C LYS A 79 4.88 -5.07 -6.93
N ALA A 80 3.83 -5.79 -7.29
CA ALA A 80 3.65 -7.19 -7.00
C ALA A 80 3.26 -7.91 -8.29
N ALA A 81 3.59 -9.20 -8.37
CA ALA A 81 3.24 -10.02 -9.52
C ALA A 81 2.36 -11.19 -9.09
N LEU A 82 1.36 -11.51 -9.91
CA LEU A 82 0.56 -12.72 -9.79
C LEU A 82 1.34 -13.88 -10.42
N PHE A 83 1.47 -14.98 -9.69
CA PHE A 83 2.12 -16.18 -10.21
C PHE A 83 1.38 -17.45 -9.78
N TRP A 84 1.62 -18.51 -10.55
CA TRP A 84 1.07 -19.81 -10.23
C TRP A 84 1.72 -20.41 -9.00
N THR A 85 0.91 -20.74 -7.99
CA THR A 85 1.41 -21.54 -6.88
C THR A 85 1.34 -23.02 -7.22
N ARG A 86 2.42 -23.75 -6.93
CA ARG A 86 2.46 -25.22 -6.97
C ARG A 86 2.26 -25.84 -5.58
N ASN A 87 1.94 -25.02 -4.57
CA ASN A 87 1.82 -25.49 -3.21
C ASN A 87 0.47 -26.20 -3.01
N PRO A 88 0.43 -27.52 -2.79
CA PRO A 88 -0.82 -28.27 -2.64
C PRO A 88 -1.58 -27.95 -1.34
N LYS A 89 -0.94 -27.25 -0.38
CA LYS A 89 -1.57 -26.83 0.88
C LYS A 89 -2.43 -25.57 0.73
N ILE A 90 -2.34 -24.88 -0.41
CA ILE A 90 -3.08 -23.65 -0.67
C ILE A 90 -4.27 -23.99 -1.55
N HIS A 91 -5.47 -23.60 -1.13
CA HIS A 91 -6.72 -23.94 -1.81
C HIS A 91 -6.93 -23.23 -3.16
N TYR A 92 -6.05 -22.29 -3.52
CA TYR A 92 -6.15 -21.47 -4.72
C TYR A 92 -4.88 -21.57 -5.57
N ARG A 93 -5.05 -21.41 -6.89
CA ARG A 93 -4.04 -21.67 -7.92
C ARG A 93 -3.02 -20.54 -8.10
N ILE A 94 -3.37 -19.32 -7.68
CA ILE A 94 -2.59 -18.09 -7.93
C ILE A 94 -2.19 -17.43 -6.62
N TRP A 95 -0.93 -17.05 -6.49
CA TRP A 95 -0.37 -16.33 -5.34
C TRP A 95 0.21 -14.97 -5.76
N VAL A 96 0.34 -14.05 -4.80
CA VAL A 96 0.89 -12.69 -4.98
C VAL A 96 2.09 -12.50 -4.05
N SER A 97 3.23 -12.05 -4.56
CA SER A 97 4.39 -11.61 -3.75
C SER A 97 4.68 -10.14 -3.97
#